data_AF-A0A2G5RLX9-F1
#
_entry.id   AF-A0A2G5RLX9-F1
#
_cell.length_a   1.000
_cell.length_b   1.000
_cell.length_c   1.000
_cell.angle_alpha   90.00
_cell.angle_beta   90.00
_cell.angle_gamma   90.00
#
_symmetry.space_group_name_H-M   'P 1'
#
loop_
_entity.id
_entity.type
_entity.pdbx_description
1 polymer ?
#
loop_
_entity_poly.entity_id
_entity_poly.type
_entity_poly.pdbx_seq_one_letter_code
_entity_poly.pdbx_strand_id
1 'polypeptide(L)'
;MKLYRYLFFAMVIILSACSNPELKFFESSDKAIEYGIKDQKITHEEIIAEVDQLDERLIIFKKDLPEGVGIGFASVSKKGEKYTWYQADPLTLVKQNNVDTHPEIETIVKTFKGQEYRVHLGVLEDNNFPSDNRKNFNIGPIIDKDSGIYIYIYIEG
;
A
#
# COMPACT_ATOMS: atom_id res chain seq x y z
N MET A 1 17.95 51.71 15.38
CA MET A 1 18.16 50.24 15.40
C MET A 1 17.22 49.54 16.40
N LYS A 2 15.89 49.66 16.27
CA LYS A 2 14.93 48.96 17.16
C LYS A 2 13.73 48.35 16.42
N LEU A 3 13.69 48.41 15.09
CA LEU A 3 12.57 47.87 14.30
C LEU A 3 12.85 46.46 13.75
N TYR A 4 14.12 46.12 13.53
CA TYR A 4 14.53 44.83 12.94
C TYR A 4 14.49 43.66 13.94
N ARG A 5 14.43 43.94 15.25
CA ARG A 5 14.48 42.92 16.31
C ARG A 5 13.14 42.19 16.51
N TYR A 6 12.04 42.77 16.04
CA TYR A 6 10.72 42.13 16.07
C TYR A 6 10.34 41.45 14.75
N LEU A 7 11.01 41.80 13.65
CA LEU A 7 10.79 41.17 12.34
C LEU A 7 11.41 39.76 12.24
N PHE A 8 12.44 39.47 13.04
CA PHE A 8 13.06 38.14 13.08
C PHE A 8 12.26 37.12 13.91
N PHE A 9 11.41 37.58 14.84
CA PHE A 9 10.59 36.69 15.68
C PHE A 9 9.27 36.28 15.01
N ALA A 10 8.84 36.97 13.95
CA ALA A 10 7.65 36.62 13.19
C ALA A 10 7.89 35.58 12.07
N MET A 11 9.16 35.30 11.72
CA MET A 11 9.52 34.45 10.58
C MET A 11 9.73 32.97 10.95
N VAL A 12 9.67 32.60 12.23
CA VAL A 12 10.05 31.25 12.71
C VAL A 12 8.84 30.30 12.91
N ILE A 13 7.60 30.76 12.73
CA ILE A 13 6.40 29.93 13.05
C ILE A 13 5.87 29.12 11.83
N ILE A 14 6.44 29.25 10.62
CA ILE A 14 5.83 28.66 9.40
C ILE A 14 6.41 27.27 9.02
N LEU A 15 7.13 26.58 9.90
CA LEU A 15 7.76 25.29 9.54
C LEU A 15 7.40 24.18 10.53
N SER A 16 6.15 23.68 10.46
CA SER A 16 5.79 22.28 10.72
C SER A 16 4.26 22.04 10.69
N ALA A 17 3.56 22.52 9.66
CA ALA A 17 2.32 21.87 9.27
C ALA A 17 2.69 20.73 8.32
N CYS A 18 3.19 19.61 8.85
CA CYS A 18 3.13 18.35 8.12
C CYS A 18 1.64 18.05 7.95
N SER A 19 1.05 18.44 6.82
CA SER A 19 -0.33 18.14 6.51
C SER A 19 -0.42 16.64 6.26
N ASN A 20 -0.70 15.87 7.31
CA ASN A 20 -1.20 14.52 7.12
C ASN A 20 -2.46 14.64 6.24
N PRO A 21 -2.55 13.91 5.12
CA PRO A 21 -3.72 13.97 4.28
C PRO A 21 -4.95 13.65 5.13
N GLU A 22 -5.92 14.56 5.11
CA GLU A 22 -7.15 14.43 5.88
C GLU A 22 -7.93 13.20 5.41
N LEU A 23 -8.25 12.29 6.34
CA LEU A 23 -8.99 11.07 6.03
C LEU A 23 -10.39 11.41 5.53
N LYS A 24 -10.76 10.85 4.38
CA LYS A 24 -12.10 11.01 3.79
C LYS A 24 -12.97 9.81 4.10
N PHE A 25 -14.17 10.09 4.58
CA PHE A 25 -15.17 9.10 4.94
C PHE A 25 -16.30 9.04 3.90
N PHE A 26 -16.72 7.82 3.58
CA PHE A 26 -17.70 7.48 2.56
C PHE A 26 -18.83 6.63 3.15
N GLU A 27 -20.00 6.69 2.52
CA GLU A 27 -21.20 5.95 2.98
C GLU A 27 -21.16 4.45 2.63
N SER A 28 -20.13 3.98 1.92
CA SER A 28 -19.99 2.58 1.50
C SER A 28 -18.54 2.21 1.22
N SER A 29 -18.19 0.93 1.37
CA SER A 29 -16.88 0.37 1.01
C SER A 29 -16.51 0.68 -0.44
N ASP A 30 -17.42 0.44 -1.39
CA ASP A 30 -17.15 0.64 -2.83
C ASP A 30 -16.76 2.08 -3.16
N LYS A 31 -17.46 3.06 -2.57
CA LYS A 31 -17.10 4.48 -2.72
C LYS A 31 -15.71 4.82 -2.17
N ALA A 32 -15.29 4.16 -1.09
CA ALA A 32 -13.94 4.33 -0.55
C ALA A 32 -12.88 3.71 -1.49
N ILE A 33 -13.16 2.54 -2.07
CA ILE A 33 -12.29 1.91 -3.08
C ILE A 33 -12.19 2.78 -4.34
N GLU A 34 -13.32 3.24 -4.88
CA GLU A 34 -13.37 4.14 -6.04
C GLU A 34 -12.59 5.44 -5.81
N TYR A 35 -12.65 5.98 -4.59
CA TYR A 35 -11.81 7.11 -4.21
C TYR A 35 -10.33 6.74 -4.23
N GLY A 36 -9.95 5.63 -3.61
CA GLY A 36 -8.58 5.12 -3.58
C GLY A 36 -7.99 4.91 -4.97
N ILE A 37 -8.74 4.28 -5.87
CA ILE A 37 -8.33 4.04 -7.26
C ILE A 37 -8.03 5.34 -7.98
N LYS A 38 -8.91 6.34 -7.85
CA LYS A 38 -8.70 7.67 -8.45
C LYS A 38 -7.51 8.40 -7.84
N ASP A 39 -7.36 8.34 -6.53
CA ASP A 39 -6.27 8.98 -5.78
C ASP A 39 -4.90 8.37 -6.17
N GLN A 40 -4.86 7.04 -6.26
CA GLN A 40 -3.69 6.28 -6.66
C GLN A 40 -3.44 6.30 -8.18
N LYS A 41 -4.40 6.80 -8.98
CA LYS A 41 -4.35 6.83 -10.45
C LYS A 41 -4.14 5.43 -11.04
N ILE A 42 -4.88 4.46 -10.51
CA ILE A 42 -4.91 3.08 -11.00
C ILE A 42 -6.30 2.76 -11.59
N THR A 43 -6.47 1.56 -12.13
CA THR A 43 -7.76 0.98 -12.55
C THR A 43 -8.17 -0.17 -11.63
N HIS A 44 -9.38 -0.69 -11.80
CA HIS A 44 -9.85 -1.87 -11.06
C HIS A 44 -9.01 -3.11 -11.37
N GLU A 45 -8.56 -3.27 -12.62
CA GLU A 45 -7.72 -4.38 -13.07
C GLU A 45 -6.32 -4.37 -12.45
N GLU A 46 -5.90 -3.23 -11.89
CA GLU A 46 -4.63 -3.12 -11.18
C GLU A 46 -4.75 -3.52 -9.70
N ILE A 47 -5.96 -3.76 -9.17
CA ILE A 47 -6.14 -4.42 -7.88
C ILE A 47 -5.85 -5.91 -8.05
N ILE A 48 -4.79 -6.38 -7.39
CA ILE A 48 -4.32 -7.78 -7.44
C ILE A 48 -5.10 -8.64 -6.44
N ALA A 49 -5.36 -8.09 -5.24
CA ALA A 49 -5.98 -8.85 -4.17
C ALA A 49 -6.80 -7.96 -3.23
N GLU A 50 -7.88 -8.55 -2.71
CA GLU A 50 -8.65 -8.04 -1.59
C GLU A 50 -8.68 -9.11 -0.50
N VAL A 51 -8.28 -8.76 0.71
CA VAL A 51 -8.26 -9.68 1.86
C VAL A 51 -9.09 -9.07 2.98
N ASP A 52 -10.22 -9.70 3.27
CA ASP A 52 -11.11 -9.31 4.37
C ASP A 52 -10.62 -9.90 5.69
N GLN A 53 -10.42 -9.06 6.70
CA GLN A 53 -10.13 -9.48 8.08
C GLN A 53 -10.79 -8.55 9.10
N LEU A 54 -11.60 -9.13 9.99
CA LEU A 54 -12.37 -8.38 10.99
C LEU A 54 -13.24 -7.29 10.32
N ASP A 55 -12.99 -6.02 10.65
CA ASP A 55 -13.71 -4.84 10.15
C ASP A 55 -12.85 -4.00 9.18
N GLU A 56 -11.84 -4.62 8.57
CA GLU A 56 -10.98 -4.02 7.55
C GLU A 56 -10.80 -4.96 6.36
N ARG A 57 -10.64 -4.35 5.19
CA ARG A 57 -10.25 -5.02 3.97
C ARG A 57 -8.90 -4.50 3.53
N LEU A 58 -7.88 -5.35 3.46
CA LEU A 58 -6.62 -5.05 2.81
C LEU A 58 -6.81 -5.10 1.30
N ILE A 59 -6.35 -4.06 0.61
CA ILE A 59 -6.33 -3.94 -0.85
C ILE A 59 -4.87 -3.91 -1.28
N ILE A 60 -4.50 -4.82 -2.19
CA ILE A 60 -3.16 -4.90 -2.77
C ILE A 60 -3.29 -4.60 -4.25
N PHE A 61 -2.52 -3.65 -4.75
CA PHE A 61 -2.59 -3.20 -6.14
C PHE A 61 -1.20 -3.04 -6.76
N LYS A 62 -1.09 -3.22 -8.07
CA LYS A 62 0.08 -2.83 -8.85
C LYS A 62 -0.05 -1.41 -9.36
N LYS A 63 1.09 -0.79 -9.64
CA LYS A 63 1.17 0.48 -10.34
C LYS A 63 2.46 0.59 -11.11
N ASP A 64 2.37 1.02 -12.36
CA ASP A 64 3.54 1.32 -13.17
C ASP A 64 4.27 2.57 -12.63
N LEU A 65 5.59 2.42 -12.52
CA LEU A 65 6.54 3.44 -12.11
C LEU A 65 7.60 3.63 -13.21
N PRO A 66 8.27 4.80 -13.29
CA PRO A 66 9.35 5.00 -14.26
C PRO A 66 10.44 3.91 -14.22
N GLU A 67 10.73 3.41 -13.02
CA GLU A 67 11.74 2.40 -12.74
C GLU A 67 11.23 0.95 -12.78
N GLY A 68 9.93 0.71 -12.97
CA GLY A 68 9.36 -0.63 -13.08
C GLY A 68 7.92 -0.76 -12.53
N VAL A 69 7.59 -1.85 -11.85
CA VAL A 69 6.25 -2.08 -11.27
C VAL A 69 6.34 -2.05 -9.75
N GLY A 70 5.57 -1.14 -9.15
CA GLY A 70 5.39 -1.03 -7.71
C GLY A 70 4.13 -1.75 -7.23
N ILE A 71 4.18 -2.29 -6.01
CA ILE A 71 3.04 -2.84 -5.29
C ILE A 71 2.66 -1.89 -4.15
N GLY A 72 1.39 -1.51 -4.13
CA GLY A 72 0.80 -0.68 -3.09
C GLY A 72 -0.11 -1.46 -2.16
N PHE A 73 -0.18 -1.00 -0.92
CA PHE A 73 -1.04 -1.55 0.12
C PHE A 73 -1.95 -0.46 0.67
N ALA A 74 -3.24 -0.74 0.68
CA ALA A 74 -4.23 0.12 1.28
C ALA A 74 -5.24 -0.70 2.09
N SER A 75 -6.00 -0.02 2.93
CA SER A 75 -7.10 -0.64 3.66
C SER A 75 -8.37 0.16 3.48
N VAL A 76 -9.48 -0.55 3.39
CA VAL A 76 -10.82 0.02 3.54
C VAL A 76 -11.32 -0.34 4.93
N SER A 77 -11.55 0.68 5.74
CA SER A 77 -11.86 0.53 7.15
C SER A 77 -13.22 1.10 7.48
N LYS A 78 -14.03 0.33 8.22
CA LYS A 78 -15.30 0.82 8.74
C LYS A 78 -15.11 1.56 10.07
N LYS A 79 -15.62 2.79 10.18
CA LYS A 79 -15.69 3.58 11.41
C LYS A 79 -17.12 4.08 11.62
N GLY A 80 -17.84 3.45 12.56
CA GLY A 80 -19.28 3.65 12.69
C GLY A 80 -20.01 3.14 11.44
N GLU A 81 -20.79 3.99 10.79
CA GLU A 81 -21.51 3.66 9.54
C GLU A 81 -20.72 4.05 8.27
N LYS A 82 -19.53 4.63 8.42
CA LYS A 82 -18.74 5.15 7.29
C LYS A 82 -17.49 4.31 7.02
N TYR A 83 -16.96 4.46 5.81
CA TYR A 83 -15.80 3.75 5.30
C TYR A 83 -14.72 4.75 4.89
N THR A 84 -13.44 4.42 5.12
CA THR A 84 -12.31 5.25 4.66
C THR A 84 -11.32 4.41 3.89
N TRP A 85 -10.73 4.98 2.85
CA TRP A 85 -9.50 4.47 2.24
C TRP A 85 -8.30 4.99 3.02
N TYR A 86 -7.36 4.12 3.33
CA TYR A 86 -6.09 4.46 3.97
C TYR A 86 -4.96 3.71 3.28
N GLN A 87 -4.03 4.45 2.67
CA GLN A 87 -2.80 3.87 2.15
C GLN A 87 -1.84 3.62 3.32
N ALA A 88 -1.42 2.37 3.49
CA ALA A 88 -0.58 1.95 4.62
C ALA A 88 0.84 2.49 4.47
N ASP A 89 1.45 2.26 3.31
CA ASP A 89 2.86 2.56 3.04
C ASP A 89 3.06 3.08 1.60
N PRO A 90 4.22 3.70 1.32
CA PRO A 90 4.66 3.95 -0.05
C PRO A 90 4.69 2.66 -0.88
N LEU A 91 4.66 2.83 -2.20
CA LEU A 91 4.74 1.70 -3.14
C LEU A 91 6.08 0.97 -2.96
N THR A 92 6.02 -0.36 -2.91
CA THR A 92 7.18 -1.25 -2.88
C THR A 92 7.55 -1.61 -4.30
N LEU A 93 8.73 -1.21 -4.80
CA LEU A 93 9.20 -1.57 -6.14
C LEU A 93 9.57 -3.06 -6.19
N VAL A 94 8.79 -3.88 -6.88
CA VAL A 94 8.96 -5.35 -6.94
C VAL A 94 9.63 -5.79 -8.24
N LYS A 95 9.24 -5.20 -9.37
CA LYS A 95 9.83 -5.49 -10.68
C LYS A 95 10.57 -4.26 -11.18
N GLN A 96 11.86 -4.38 -11.46
CA GLN A 96 12.68 -3.27 -11.96
C GLN A 96 12.88 -3.37 -13.47
N ASN A 97 12.94 -2.23 -14.14
CA ASN A 97 13.27 -2.17 -15.56
C ASN A 97 14.77 -2.42 -15.78
N ASN A 98 15.12 -3.13 -16.86
CA ASN A 98 16.50 -3.36 -17.30
C ASN A 98 17.39 -4.12 -16.29
N VAL A 99 16.82 -5.03 -15.50
CA VAL A 99 17.57 -5.96 -14.66
C VAL A 99 17.17 -7.40 -15.00
N ASP A 100 18.12 -8.32 -14.84
CA ASP A 100 17.88 -9.75 -15.11
C ASP A 100 17.21 -10.46 -13.94
N THR A 101 17.38 -9.94 -12.71
CA THR A 101 16.84 -10.54 -11.49
C THR A 101 16.08 -9.51 -10.66
N HIS A 102 15.01 -9.96 -10.01
CA HIS A 102 14.15 -9.13 -9.18
C HIS A 102 14.25 -9.55 -7.71
N PRO A 103 14.25 -8.60 -6.76
CA PRO A 103 14.34 -8.95 -5.35
C PRO A 103 13.07 -9.69 -4.89
N GLU A 104 13.24 -10.72 -4.07
CA GLU A 104 12.18 -11.16 -3.16
C GLU A 104 12.14 -10.18 -1.98
N ILE A 105 10.94 -9.68 -1.66
CA ILE A 105 10.74 -8.65 -0.64
C ILE A 105 9.81 -9.19 0.42
N GLU A 106 10.17 -8.97 1.68
CA GLU A 106 9.30 -9.22 2.81
C GLU A 106 9.03 -7.90 3.54
N THR A 107 7.76 -7.59 3.79
CA THR A 107 7.35 -6.34 4.42
C THR A 107 6.21 -6.58 5.42
N ILE A 108 6.08 -5.66 6.38
CA ILE A 108 4.96 -5.63 7.32
C ILE A 108 4.05 -4.48 6.89
N VAL A 109 2.82 -4.81 6.54
CA VAL A 109 1.78 -3.83 6.19
C VAL A 109 0.90 -3.62 7.40
N LYS A 110 0.73 -2.36 7.80
CA LYS A 110 -0.16 -1.98 8.91
C LYS A 110 -1.38 -1.21 8.38
N THR A 111 -2.57 -1.74 8.61
CA THR A 111 -3.82 -1.09 8.21
C THR A 111 -4.19 0.06 9.14
N PHE A 112 -5.27 0.77 8.81
CA PHE A 112 -5.72 1.94 9.56
C PHE A 112 -6.06 1.63 11.02
N LYS A 113 -6.69 0.48 11.31
CA LYS A 113 -6.98 0.02 12.68
C LYS A 113 -5.81 -0.73 13.32
N GLY A 114 -4.70 -0.86 12.61
CA GLY A 114 -3.47 -1.44 13.12
C GLY A 114 -3.37 -2.96 13.00
N GLN A 115 -4.19 -3.60 12.15
CA GLN A 115 -3.97 -4.99 11.78
C GLN A 115 -2.66 -5.08 10.99
N GLU A 116 -1.82 -6.04 11.37
CA GLU A 116 -0.52 -6.26 10.75
C GLU A 116 -0.57 -7.50 9.84
N TYR A 117 0.00 -7.37 8.65
CA TYR A 117 0.13 -8.41 7.65
C TYR A 117 1.59 -8.54 7.28
N ARG A 118 2.16 -9.74 7.40
CA ARG A 118 3.49 -10.03 6.86
C ARG A 118 3.31 -10.46 5.42
N VAL A 119 3.77 -9.63 4.49
CA VAL A 119 3.60 -9.83 3.05
C VAL A 119 4.94 -10.18 2.44
N HIS A 120 4.95 -11.24 1.65
CA HIS A 120 6.10 -11.64 0.86
C HIS A 120 5.76 -11.50 -0.63
N LEU A 121 6.62 -10.79 -1.36
CA LEU A 121 6.46 -10.41 -2.75
C LEU A 121 7.65 -10.92 -3.57
N GLY A 122 7.41 -11.25 -4.83
CA GLY A 122 8.47 -11.47 -5.79
C GLY A 122 7.95 -11.54 -7.22
N VAL A 123 8.85 -11.79 -8.16
CA VAL A 123 8.54 -11.98 -9.58
C VAL A 123 8.89 -13.42 -9.95
N LEU A 124 8.01 -14.11 -10.67
CA LEU A 124 8.30 -15.45 -11.18
C LEU A 124 9.38 -15.38 -12.27
N GLU A 125 10.55 -15.97 -12.02
CA GLU A 125 11.58 -16.21 -13.03
C GLU A 125 11.25 -17.54 -13.76
N ASP A 126 11.23 -17.52 -15.09
CA ASP A 126 11.01 -18.70 -15.96
C ASP A 126 9.75 -19.54 -15.66
N ASN A 127 8.70 -18.94 -15.09
CA ASN A 127 7.50 -19.64 -14.57
C ASN A 127 7.79 -20.67 -13.46
N ASN A 128 8.97 -20.65 -12.85
CA ASN A 128 9.29 -21.49 -11.71
C ASN A 128 8.74 -20.85 -10.44
N PHE A 129 7.84 -21.56 -9.77
CA PHE A 129 7.37 -21.16 -8.46
C PHE A 129 8.51 -21.29 -7.44
N PRO A 130 8.72 -20.30 -6.57
CA PRO A 130 9.67 -20.46 -5.48
C PRO A 130 9.23 -21.67 -4.66
N SER A 131 10.18 -22.56 -4.32
CA SER A 131 9.85 -23.79 -3.60
C SER A 131 9.11 -23.44 -2.30
N ASP A 132 7.92 -24.01 -2.13
CA ASP A 132 6.99 -23.76 -1.02
C ASP A 132 7.51 -24.32 0.33
N ASN A 133 8.66 -23.81 0.77
CA ASN A 133 9.19 -24.03 2.11
C ASN A 133 8.70 -22.95 3.09
N ARG A 134 7.78 -22.08 2.65
CA ARG A 134 7.28 -20.93 3.41
C ARG A 134 6.02 -21.31 4.20
N LYS A 135 6.16 -22.26 5.12
CA LYS A 135 5.07 -22.80 5.99
C LYS A 135 4.35 -21.79 6.89
N ASN A 136 4.81 -20.54 6.90
CA ASN A 136 4.32 -19.48 7.77
C ASN A 136 3.45 -18.47 7.02
N PHE A 137 2.95 -18.75 5.82
CA PHE A 137 1.95 -17.90 5.14
C PHE A 137 0.63 -18.66 5.04
N ASN A 138 -0.48 -17.98 5.28
CA ASN A 138 -1.82 -18.58 5.29
C ASN A 138 -2.69 -18.16 4.09
N ILE A 139 -2.22 -17.21 3.28
CA ILE A 139 -2.86 -16.81 2.02
C ILE A 139 -1.80 -16.77 0.92
N GLY A 140 -2.09 -17.38 -0.23
CA GLY A 140 -1.26 -17.35 -1.43
C GLY A 140 -0.75 -18.72 -1.91
N PRO A 141 0.04 -18.74 -3.01
CA PRO A 141 0.42 -17.57 -3.80
C PRO A 141 -0.77 -16.96 -4.55
N ILE A 142 -0.92 -15.64 -4.47
CA ILE A 142 -1.75 -14.85 -5.39
C ILE A 142 -0.82 -14.39 -6.52
N ILE A 143 -1.21 -14.61 -7.78
CA ILE A 143 -0.34 -14.35 -8.93
C ILE A 143 -1.04 -13.38 -9.88
N ASP A 144 -0.42 -12.23 -10.10
CA ASP A 144 -0.78 -11.33 -11.20
C ASP A 144 -0.13 -11.82 -12.49
N LYS A 145 -0.91 -12.46 -13.35
CA LYS A 145 -0.39 -13.11 -14.57
C LYS A 145 0.24 -12.13 -15.55
N ASP A 146 -0.22 -10.88 -15.56
CA ASP A 146 0.27 -9.88 -16.51
C ASP A 146 1.69 -9.41 -16.17
N SER A 147 1.98 -9.18 -14.88
CA SER A 147 3.31 -8.74 -14.43
C SER A 147 4.23 -9.88 -14.04
N GLY A 148 3.68 -11.07 -13.75
CA GLY A 148 4.40 -12.21 -13.17
C GLY A 148 4.67 -12.06 -11.68
N ILE A 149 4.09 -11.06 -11.02
CA ILE A 149 4.26 -10.81 -9.58
C ILE A 149 3.46 -11.84 -8.79
N TYR A 150 4.07 -12.44 -7.77
CA TYR A 150 3.41 -13.31 -6.81
C TYR A 150 3.43 -12.71 -5.41
N ILE A 151 2.41 -13.04 -4.62
CA ILE A 151 2.17 -12.49 -3.28
C ILE A 151 1.78 -13.62 -2.34
N TYR A 152 2.46 -13.70 -1.19
CA TYR A 152 2.04 -14.48 -0.03
C TYR A 152 1.74 -13.53 1.12
N ILE A 153 0.71 -13.84 1.89
CA ILE A 153 0.28 -13.04 3.03
C ILE A 153 0.16 -13.95 4.24
N TYR A 154 0.74 -13.50 5.34
CA TYR A 154 0.58 -14.10 6.65
C TYR A 154 -0.13 -13.13 7.56
N ILE A 155 -1.14 -13.66 8.23
CA ILE A 155 -1.94 -12.98 9.22
C ILE A 155 -1.71 -13.68 10.55
N GLU A 156 -1.25 -12.94 11.57
CA GLU A 156 -1.30 -13.44 12.94
C GLU A 156 -2.77 -13.52 13.41
N GLY A 157 -3.18 -14.71 13.84
CA GLY A 157 -4.53 -15.02 14.31
C GLY A 157 -4.68 -14.93 15.83
#